data_AF-A0A662MX10-F1
#
_entry.id   AF-A0A662MX10-F1
#
_cell.length_a   1.000
_cell.length_b   1.000
_cell.length_c   1.000
_cell.angle_alpha   90.00
_cell.angle_beta   90.00
_cell.angle_gamma   90.00
#
_symmetry.space_group_name_H-M   'P 1'
#
loop_
_entity.id
_entity.type
_entity.pdbx_description
1 polymer ?
#
loop_
_entity_poly.entity_id
_entity_poly.type
_entity_poly.pdbx_seq_one_letter_code
_entity_poly.pdbx_strand_id
1 'polypeptide(L)'
;MSTYENILGDITATLIERGYDRKFETEADALAVKFMTRAGYSPHALSDFLAALASSSQASSGKGWFKTHPSPEKRLAKVSATIKALPQVPAVAKVRTQRFRQYSSRLK
;
A
#
# COMPACT_ATOMS: atom_id res chain seq x y z
N MET A 1 -8.46 -1.99 26.10
CA MET A 1 -7.52 -1.63 25.01
C MET A 1 -7.23 -2.79 24.06
N SER A 2 -7.30 -4.06 24.50
CA SER A 2 -6.96 -5.26 23.69
C SER A 2 -7.99 -5.66 22.60
N THR A 3 -9.25 -5.26 22.69
CA THR A 3 -10.28 -5.70 21.73
C THR A 3 -10.13 -5.06 20.35
N TYR A 4 -9.73 -3.79 20.27
CA TYR A 4 -9.54 -3.09 19.00
C TYR A 4 -8.30 -3.57 18.23
N GLU A 5 -7.20 -3.85 18.92
CA GLU A 5 -6.00 -4.42 18.28
C GLU A 5 -6.24 -5.82 17.77
N ASN A 6 -6.97 -6.65 18.52
CA ASN A 6 -7.34 -8.00 18.08
C ASN A 6 -8.28 -7.94 16.87
N ILE A 7 -9.27 -7.04 16.83
CA ILE A 7 -10.16 -6.88 15.67
C ILE A 7 -9.40 -6.37 14.45
N LEU A 8 -8.50 -5.41 14.62
CA LEU A 8 -7.66 -4.94 13.52
C LEU A 8 -6.73 -6.05 13.02
N GLY A 9 -6.13 -6.82 13.93
CA GLY A 9 -5.30 -7.97 13.63
C GLY A 9 -6.04 -9.05 12.86
N ASP A 10 -7.26 -9.39 13.29
CA ASP A 10 -8.06 -10.46 12.71
C ASP A 10 -8.65 -10.08 11.34
N ILE A 11 -9.06 -8.80 11.19
CA ILE A 11 -9.39 -8.22 9.88
C ILE A 11 -8.17 -8.27 8.97
N THR A 12 -6.99 -7.85 9.44
CA THR A 12 -5.79 -7.90 8.60
C THR A 12 -5.41 -9.34 8.22
N ALA A 13 -5.49 -10.29 9.15
CA ALA A 13 -5.18 -11.71 8.89
C ALA A 13 -6.17 -12.32 7.90
N THR A 14 -7.47 -12.06 8.08
CA THR A 14 -8.53 -12.54 7.17
C THR A 14 -8.38 -11.93 5.77
N LEU A 15 -8.03 -10.65 5.68
CA LEU A 15 -7.77 -9.98 4.40
C LEU A 15 -6.51 -10.54 3.72
N ILE A 16 -5.47 -10.87 4.49
CA ILE A 16 -4.22 -11.46 3.99
C ILE A 16 -4.45 -12.90 3.52
N GLU A 17 -5.24 -13.70 4.26
CA GLU A 17 -5.47 -15.12 3.97
C GLU A 17 -6.44 -15.33 2.80
N ARG A 18 -7.46 -14.48 2.67
CA ARG A 18 -8.49 -14.65 1.63
C ARG A 18 -8.09 -14.24 0.22
N GLY A 19 -6.89 -13.70 0.02
CA GLY A 19 -6.29 -13.46 -1.30
C GLY A 19 -7.33 -13.13 -2.37
N TYR A 20 -7.92 -11.94 -2.26
CA TYR A 20 -9.06 -11.57 -3.08
C TYR A 20 -8.79 -11.82 -4.58
N ASP A 21 -9.86 -12.16 -5.33
CA ASP A 21 -9.83 -12.22 -6.80
C ASP A 21 -8.98 -11.07 -7.36
N ARG A 22 -8.11 -11.35 -8.33
CA ARG A 22 -7.20 -10.38 -8.98
C ARG A 22 -7.86 -9.07 -9.42
N LYS A 23 -9.19 -9.09 -9.64
CA LYS A 23 -10.02 -7.92 -9.93
C LYS A 23 -10.07 -6.93 -8.75
N PHE A 24 -10.25 -7.42 -7.53
CA PHE A 24 -10.34 -6.60 -6.32
C PHE A 24 -9.00 -6.00 -5.92
N GLU A 25 -7.89 -6.71 -6.14
CA GLU A 25 -6.55 -6.16 -5.95
C GLU A 25 -6.29 -4.95 -6.86
N THR A 26 -6.78 -5.01 -8.10
CA THR A 26 -6.66 -3.91 -9.06
C THR A 26 -7.52 -2.72 -8.65
N GLU A 27 -8.74 -2.98 -8.20
CA GLU A 27 -9.65 -1.95 -7.70
C GLU A 27 -9.10 -1.31 -6.41
N ALA A 28 -8.58 -2.12 -5.49
CA ALA A 28 -7.95 -1.66 -4.26
C ALA A 28 -6.74 -0.75 -4.55
N ASP A 29 -5.88 -1.12 -5.49
CA ASP A 29 -4.76 -0.29 -5.93
C ASP A 29 -5.23 1.06 -6.48
N ALA A 30 -6.26 1.05 -7.33
CA ALA A 30 -6.79 2.28 -7.91
C ALA A 30 -7.42 3.20 -6.85
N LEU A 31 -8.18 2.62 -5.92
CA LEU A 31 -8.76 3.34 -4.79
C LEU A 31 -7.69 3.88 -3.84
N ALA A 32 -6.63 3.11 -3.58
CA ALA A 32 -5.52 3.53 -2.74
C ALA A 32 -4.83 4.77 -3.32
N VAL A 33 -4.51 4.78 -4.62
CA VAL A 33 -3.97 5.96 -5.30
C VAL A 33 -4.90 7.16 -5.10
N LYS A 34 -6.19 7.01 -5.40
CA LYS A 34 -7.18 8.08 -5.26
C LYS A 34 -7.27 8.63 -3.84
N PHE A 35 -7.35 7.76 -2.83
CA PHE A 35 -7.48 8.17 -1.43
C PHE A 35 -6.22 8.82 -0.89
N MET A 36 -5.04 8.27 -1.20
CA MET A 36 -3.77 8.87 -0.81
C MET A 36 -3.59 10.26 -1.41
N THR A 37 -3.86 10.42 -2.70
CA THR A 37 -3.80 11.72 -3.38
C THR A 37 -4.74 12.72 -2.72
N ARG A 38 -6.00 12.33 -2.46
CA ARG A 38 -6.97 13.20 -1.77
C ARG A 38 -6.56 13.54 -0.33
N ALA A 39 -5.85 12.63 0.35
CA ALA A 39 -5.33 12.85 1.70
C ALA A 39 -4.03 13.67 1.75
N GLY A 40 -3.50 14.10 0.59
CA GLY A 40 -2.29 14.92 0.49
C GLY A 40 -0.98 14.12 0.58
N TYR A 41 -1.04 12.80 0.34
CA TYR A 41 0.15 11.97 0.10
C TYR A 41 0.57 12.06 -1.37
N SER A 42 1.84 11.71 -1.64
CA SER A 42 2.31 11.53 -3.01
C SER A 42 1.46 10.48 -3.73
N PRO A 43 0.98 10.74 -4.96
CA PRO A 43 0.30 9.72 -5.76
C PRO A 43 1.22 8.52 -6.07
N HIS A 44 2.54 8.73 -6.04
CA HIS A 44 3.55 7.70 -6.26
C HIS A 44 3.84 6.85 -5.02
N ALA A 45 3.26 7.15 -3.85
CA ALA A 45 3.59 6.43 -2.61
C ALA A 45 3.38 4.91 -2.72
N LEU A 46 2.31 4.47 -3.40
CA LEU A 46 2.06 3.04 -3.61
C LEU A 46 3.01 2.43 -4.65
N SER A 47 3.35 3.14 -5.73
CA SER A 47 4.33 2.64 -6.69
C SER A 47 5.71 2.49 -6.06
N ASP A 48 6.11 3.45 -5.21
CA ASP A 48 7.39 3.42 -4.51
C ASP A 48 7.44 2.23 -3.53
N PHE A 49 6.35 2.00 -2.80
CA PHE A 49 6.22 0.85 -1.91
C PHE A 49 6.28 -0.48 -2.68
N LEU A 50 5.55 -0.60 -3.79
CA LEU A 50 5.55 -1.82 -4.61
C LEU A 50 6.93 -2.08 -5.23
N ALA A 51 7.65 -1.05 -5.65
CA ALA A 51 9.02 -1.17 -6.17
C ALA A 51 10.01 -1.62 -5.08
N ALA A 52 9.90 -1.07 -3.87
CA ALA A 52 10.70 -1.51 -2.73
C ALA A 52 10.38 -2.96 -2.35
N LEU A 53 9.10 -3.34 -2.38
CA LEU A 53 8.65 -4.70 -2.11
C LEU A 53 9.15 -5.70 -3.16
N ALA A 54 9.08 -5.34 -4.45
CA ALA A 54 9.64 -6.12 -5.55
C ALA A 54 11.14 -6.38 -5.38
N SER A 55 11.86 -5.39 -4.85
CA SER A 55 13.30 -5.46 -4.61
C SER A 55 13.68 -6.21 -3.32
N SER A 56 12.71 -6.63 -2.52
CA SER A 56 12.95 -7.31 -1.24
C SER A 56 13.14 -8.82 -1.42
N SER A 57 13.90 -9.46 -0.53
CA SER A 57 14.07 -10.92 -0.49
C SER A 57 12.78 -11.68 -0.20
N GLN A 58 11.72 -11.01 0.26
CA GLN A 58 10.41 -11.63 0.42
C GLN A 58 9.74 -11.92 -0.93
N ALA A 59 9.99 -11.10 -1.95
CA ALA A 59 9.43 -11.28 -3.28
C ALA A 59 9.91 -12.56 -3.97
N SER A 60 11.17 -12.93 -3.77
CA SER A 60 11.74 -14.16 -4.31
C SER A 60 11.34 -15.42 -3.54
N SER A 61 10.81 -15.29 -2.31
CA SER A 61 10.49 -16.43 -1.46
C SER A 61 9.17 -17.15 -1.79
N GLY A 62 8.26 -16.48 -2.51
CA GLY A 62 6.91 -17.00 -2.81
C GLY A 62 6.08 -17.33 -1.56
N LYS A 63 6.49 -16.86 -0.38
CA LYS A 63 5.83 -17.10 0.91
C LYS A 63 5.16 -15.82 1.42
N GLY A 64 4.19 -15.98 2.33
CA GLY A 64 3.46 -14.85 2.91
C GLY A 64 2.63 -14.09 1.88
N TRP A 65 2.80 -12.77 1.83
CA TRP A 65 2.07 -11.82 0.97
C TRP A 65 1.92 -12.25 -0.50
N PHE A 66 2.96 -12.87 -1.08
CA PHE A 66 2.98 -13.29 -2.49
C PHE A 66 2.17 -14.55 -2.80
N LYS A 67 1.70 -15.27 -1.76
CA LYS A 67 0.78 -16.41 -1.94
C LYS A 67 -0.64 -15.95 -2.26
N THR A 68 -1.03 -14.79 -1.73
CA THR A 68 -2.42 -14.33 -1.73
C THR A 68 -2.61 -13.05 -2.55
N HIS A 69 -1.53 -12.31 -2.85
CA HIS A 69 -1.55 -11.13 -3.71
C HIS A 69 -0.75 -11.35 -5.01
N PRO A 70 -1.15 -10.73 -6.14
CA PRO A 70 -0.35 -10.70 -7.37
C PRO A 70 1.04 -10.10 -7.15
N SER A 71 1.98 -10.49 -8.01
CA SER A 71 3.35 -9.96 -7.92
C SER A 71 3.38 -8.42 -7.97
N PRO A 72 4.27 -7.77 -7.21
CA PRO A 72 4.37 -6.32 -7.15
C PRO A 72 4.61 -5.68 -8.52
N GLU A 73 5.33 -6.34 -9.43
CA GLU A 73 5.60 -5.84 -10.78
C GLU A 73 4.31 -5.69 -11.59
N LYS A 74 3.41 -6.68 -11.50
CA LYS A 74 2.10 -6.64 -12.17
C LYS A 74 1.22 -5.52 -11.62
N ARG A 75 1.28 -5.29 -10.30
CA ARG A 75 0.55 -4.19 -9.65
C ARG A 75 1.14 -2.83 -10.00
N LEU A 76 2.46 -2.71 -10.02
CA LEU A 76 3.20 -1.49 -10.35
C LEU A 76 2.81 -0.93 -11.72
N ALA A 77 2.67 -1.79 -12.74
CA ALA A 77 2.22 -1.38 -14.07
C ALA A 77 0.82 -0.74 -14.04
N LYS A 78 -0.12 -1.34 -13.30
CA LYS A 78 -1.51 -0.86 -13.17
C LYS A 78 -1.61 0.42 -12.34
N VAL A 79 -0.87 0.49 -11.23
CA VAL A 79 -0.78 1.67 -10.38
C VAL A 79 -0.20 2.85 -11.17
N SER A 80 0.85 2.61 -11.96
CA SER A 80 1.45 3.65 -12.81
C SER A 80 0.47 4.21 -13.83
N ALA A 81 -0.38 3.37 -14.42
CA ALA A 81 -1.44 3.82 -15.32
C ALA A 81 -2.50 4.66 -14.58
N THR A 82 -2.89 4.26 -13.38
CA THR A 82 -3.84 5.01 -12.54
C THR A 82 -3.30 6.39 -12.16
N ILE A 83 -2.02 6.47 -11.77
CA ILE A 83 -1.37 7.74 -11.43
C ILE A 83 -1.36 8.70 -12.63
N LYS A 84 -1.03 8.20 -13.83
CA LYS A 84 -1.05 9.00 -15.07
C LYS A 84 -2.43 9.56 -15.41
N ALA A 85 -3.50 8.91 -14.99
CA ALA A 85 -4.87 9.32 -15.23
C ALA A 85 -5.41 10.33 -14.20
N LEU A 86 -4.64 10.72 -13.18
CA LEU A 86 -5.08 11.67 -12.17
C LEU A 86 -5.24 13.08 -12.78
N PRO A 87 -6.40 13.73 -12.62
CA PRO A 87 -6.64 15.05 -13.20
C PRO A 87 -5.90 16.18 -12.46
N GLN A 88 -5.67 16.00 -11.16
CA GLN A 88 -5.07 16.99 -10.26
C GLN A 88 -4.30 16.24 -9.16
N VAL A 89 -3.05 16.64 -8.92
CA VAL A 89 -2.24 16.14 -7.81
C VAL A 89 -2.00 17.30 -6.85
N PRO A 90 -2.61 17.30 -5.65
CA PRO A 90 -2.35 18.33 -4.66
C PRO A 90 -0.91 18.26 -4.16
N ALA A 91 -0.38 19.40 -3.71
CA ALA A 91 0.96 19.46 -3.14
C ALA A 91 1.08 18.53 -1.91
N VAL A 92 2.19 17.79 -1.84
CA VAL A 92 2.43 16.85 -0.73
C VAL A 92 2.59 17.62 0.58
N ALA A 93 1.77 17.25 1.58
CA ALA A 93 1.77 17.92 2.88
C ALA A 93 3.00 17.53 3.73
N LYS A 94 4.03 18.39 3.75
CA LYS A 94 5.31 18.16 4.48
C LYS A 94 5.13 17.78 5.96
N VAL A 95 4.11 18.33 6.63
CA VAL A 95 3.80 18.05 8.04
C VAL A 95 3.53 16.57 8.32
N ARG A 96 2.98 15.82 7.34
CA ARG A 96 2.71 14.38 7.49
C ARG A 96 4.01 13.59 7.53
N THR A 97 4.93 13.89 6.61
CA THR A 97 6.26 13.27 6.56
C THR A 97 7.06 13.56 7.83
N GLN A 98 7.01 14.80 8.31
CA GLN A 98 7.66 15.19 9.57
C GLN A 98 7.11 14.39 10.75
N ARG A 99 5.78 14.30 10.88
CA ARG A 99 5.12 13.52 11.93
C ARG A 99 5.53 12.04 11.86
N PHE A 100 5.48 11.43 10.68
CA PHE A 100 5.91 10.04 10.50
C PHE A 100 7.35 9.83 10.99
N ARG A 101 8.31 10.67 10.54
CA ARG A 101 9.72 10.57 10.98
C ARG A 101 9.87 10.68 12.49
N GLN A 102 9.14 11.62 13.11
CA GLN A 102 9.16 11.82 14.57
C GLN A 102 8.63 10.61 15.35
N TYR A 103 7.58 9.95 14.85
CA TYR A 103 7.06 8.75 15.51
C TYR A 103 7.94 7.52 15.23
N SER A 104 8.41 7.33 14.00
CA SER A 104 9.30 6.21 13.66
C SER A 104 10.62 6.24 14.42
N SER A 105 11.15 7.42 14.76
CA SER A 105 12.36 7.51 15.58
C SER A 105 12.15 7.05 17.03
N ARG A 106 10.91 6.97 17.51
CA ARG A 106 10.55 6.52 18.86
C ARG A 106 10.26 5.03 18.95
N LEU A 107 10.13 4.35 17.81
CA LEU A 107 9.89 2.90 17.71
C LEU A 107 11.20 2.09 17.64
N LYS A 108 12.34 2.75 17.88
CA LYS A 108 13.65 2.12 18.00
C LYS A 108 13.95 1.77 19.44
#